data_AF-A0A1D1UY85-F1
#
_entry.id   AF-A0A1D1UY85-F1
#
_cell.length_a   1.000
_cell.length_b   1.000
_cell.length_c   1.000
_cell.angle_alpha   90.00
_cell.angle_beta   90.00
_cell.angle_gamma   90.00
#
_symmetry.space_group_name_H-M   'P 1'
#
loop_
_entity.id
_entity.type
_entity.pdbx_description
1 polymer ?
#
loop_
_entity_poly.entity_id
_entity_poly.type
_entity_poly.pdbx_seq_one_letter_code
_entity_poly.pdbx_strand_id
1 'polypeptide(L)'
;MDRYVERNEAGEEWPGYVQQKDLLWERRAHLPQHYMVYDTDVLEREVKRAGFLVEKMGYINRPDYPQDARNGGREGLAVLTIKPSNS
;
A
#
# COMPACT_ATOMS: atom_id res chain seq x y z
N MET A 1 13.68 -13.41 0.30
CA MET A 1 12.21 -13.30 0.37
C MET A 1 11.91 -11.82 0.60
N ASP A 2 10.84 -11.28 0.04
CA ASP A 2 10.47 -9.88 0.30
C ASP A 2 9.95 -9.76 1.74
N ARG A 3 10.51 -8.85 2.55
CA ARG A 3 10.15 -8.66 3.97
C ARG A 3 8.67 -8.39 4.15
N TYR A 4 8.01 -7.84 3.12
CA TYR A 4 6.56 -7.70 3.09
C TYR A 4 5.83 -9.05 3.17
N VAL A 5 6.24 -10.01 2.35
CA VAL A 5 5.59 -11.32 2.25
C VAL A 5 5.73 -12.08 3.56
N GLU A 6 6.92 -12.03 4.19
CA GLU A 6 7.17 -12.65 5.49
C GLU A 6 6.23 -12.12 6.58
N ARG A 7 6.04 -10.79 6.64
CA ARG A 7 5.14 -10.16 7.62
C ARG A 7 3.68 -10.49 7.36
N ASN A 8 3.28 -10.56 6.09
CA ASN A 8 1.93 -10.93 5.71
C ASN A 8 1.62 -12.39 6.09
N GLU A 9 2.55 -13.31 5.82
CA GLU A 9 2.45 -14.72 6.22
C GLU A 9 2.47 -14.90 7.74
N ALA A 10 3.19 -14.05 8.46
CA ALA A 10 3.19 -14.02 9.93
C ALA A 10 1.92 -13.41 10.54
N GLY A 11 1.00 -12.89 9.72
CA GLY A 11 -0.24 -12.26 10.19
C GLY A 11 -0.02 -10.95 10.93
N GLU A 12 1.06 -10.22 10.64
CA GLU A 12 1.28 -8.90 11.20
C GLU A 12 0.14 -7.95 10.80
N GLU A 13 -0.28 -7.07 11.71
CA GLU A 13 -1.39 -6.15 11.42
C GLU A 13 -1.03 -5.17 10.28
N TRP A 14 0.23 -4.79 10.17
CA TRP A 14 0.71 -3.78 9.23
C TRP A 14 1.93 -4.26 8.45
N PRO A 15 1.78 -5.25 7.54
CA PRO A 15 2.92 -5.86 6.85
C PRO A 15 3.69 -4.86 5.96
N GLY A 16 2.98 -3.84 5.46
CA GLY A 16 3.51 -2.74 4.65
C GLY A 16 4.22 -1.63 5.43
N TYR A 17 4.31 -1.72 6.76
CA TYR A 17 4.97 -0.68 7.55
C TYR A 17 6.49 -0.71 7.33
N VAL A 18 7.07 0.39 6.90
CA VAL A 18 8.51 0.47 6.64
C VAL A 18 9.13 1.69 7.32
N GLN A 19 10.30 1.47 7.89
CA GLN A 19 11.17 2.54 8.37
C GLN A 19 12.16 2.90 7.28
N GLN A 20 12.38 4.19 7.05
CA GLN A 20 13.29 4.70 6.02
C GLN A 20 14.69 4.06 6.07
N LYS A 21 15.21 3.81 7.29
CA LYS A 21 16.52 3.18 7.50
C LYS A 21 16.63 1.75 6.97
N ASP A 22 15.50 1.07 6.81
CA ASP A 22 15.44 -0.32 6.35
C ASP A 22 15.43 -0.42 4.81
N LEU A 23 15.31 0.72 4.11
CA LEU A 23 15.39 0.77 2.66
C LEU A 23 16.83 0.81 2.16
N LEU A 24 17.10 0.04 1.12
CA LEU A 24 18.39 0.02 0.42
C LEU A 24 18.40 0.94 -0.81
N TRP A 25 17.33 1.70 -1.06
CA TRP A 25 17.21 2.61 -2.20
C TRP A 25 17.96 3.93 -1.97
N GLU A 26 18.70 4.39 -2.97
CA GLU A 26 19.47 5.64 -2.93
C GLU A 26 18.61 6.86 -2.58
N ARG A 27 17.37 6.93 -3.08
CA ARG A 27 16.48 8.08 -2.82
C ARG A 27 15.74 8.00 -1.50
N ARG A 28 16.03 7.01 -0.64
CA ARG A 28 15.36 6.86 0.67
C ARG A 28 15.41 8.14 1.50
N ALA A 29 16.49 8.92 1.38
CA ALA A 29 16.69 10.18 2.11
C ALA A 29 15.58 11.22 1.86
N HIS A 30 14.85 11.11 0.75
CA HIS A 30 13.73 11.99 0.42
C HIS A 30 12.37 11.48 0.93
N LEU A 31 12.32 10.28 1.50
CA LEU A 31 11.10 9.71 2.08
C LEU A 31 10.92 10.13 3.54
N PRO A 32 9.68 10.14 4.05
CA PRO A 32 9.43 10.24 5.48
C PRO A 32 10.11 9.12 6.27
N GLN A 33 10.42 9.37 7.54
CA GLN A 33 11.05 8.38 8.44
C GLN A 33 10.23 7.09 8.58
N HIS A 34 8.90 7.22 8.52
CA HIS A 34 7.94 6.15 8.61
C HIS A 34 6.95 6.29 7.46
N TYR A 35 6.69 5.19 6.75
CA TYR A 35 5.68 5.19 5.70
C TYR A 35 5.04 3.81 5.57
N MET A 36 3.83 3.80 5.03
CA MET A 36 3.04 2.59 4.82
C MET A 36 2.98 2.30 3.32
N VAL A 37 3.46 1.12 2.94
CA VAL A 37 3.25 0.58 1.59
C VAL A 37 1.98 -0.24 1.63
N TYR A 38 0.86 0.37 1.24
CA TYR A 38 -0.40 -0.34 1.16
C TYR A 38 -0.42 -1.30 -0.04
N ASP A 39 -1.02 -2.46 0.17
CA ASP A 39 -1.52 -3.32 -0.89
C ASP A 39 -3.06 -3.30 -0.90
N THR A 40 -3.64 -4.08 -1.81
CA THR A 40 -5.08 -4.20 -1.93
C THR A 40 -5.72 -4.74 -0.65
N ASP A 41 -5.09 -5.72 -0.01
CA ASP A 41 -5.70 -6.48 1.09
C ASP A 41 -5.78 -5.63 2.36
N VAL A 42 -4.69 -4.93 2.71
CA VAL A 42 -4.64 -4.02 3.85
C VAL A 42 -5.54 -2.81 3.60
N LEU A 43 -5.53 -2.22 2.41
CA LEU A 43 -6.39 -1.07 2.12
C LEU A 43 -7.87 -1.45 2.18
N GLU A 44 -8.26 -2.58 1.58
CA GLU A 44 -9.64 -3.07 1.63
C GLU A 44 -10.10 -3.33 3.06
N ARG A 45 -9.25 -4.00 3.86
CA ARG A 45 -9.53 -4.26 5.28
C ARG A 45 -9.83 -2.96 6.03
N GLU A 46 -8.96 -1.95 5.90
CA GLU A 46 -9.12 -0.69 6.63
C GLU A 46 -10.32 0.13 6.15
N VAL A 47 -10.57 0.15 4.84
CA VAL A 47 -11.76 0.81 4.26
C VAL A 47 -13.05 0.17 4.77
N LYS A 48 -13.11 -1.17 4.81
CA LYS A 48 -14.25 -1.90 5.38
C LYS A 48 -14.41 -1.65 6.88
N ARG A 49 -13.31 -1.64 7.65
CA ARG A 49 -13.32 -1.31 9.09
C ARG A 49 -13.85 0.11 9.34
N ALA A 50 -13.57 1.05 8.44
CA ALA A 50 -14.10 2.41 8.49
C ALA A 50 -15.59 2.51 8.10
N GLY A 51 -16.24 1.39 7.75
CA GLY A 51 -17.67 1.33 7.46
C GLY A 51 -18.04 1.66 6.01
N PHE A 52 -17.08 1.64 5.08
CA PHE A 52 -17.36 1.82 3.66
C PHE A 52 -17.53 0.49 2.92
N LEU A 53 -18.33 0.51 1.86
CA LEU A 53 -18.38 -0.59 0.90
C LEU A 53 -17.38 -0.32 -0.23
N VAL A 54 -16.59 -1.33 -0.60
CA VAL A 54 -15.62 -1.23 -1.71
C VAL A 54 -16.32 -1.63 -3.00
N GLU A 55 -16.38 -0.71 -3.96
CA GLU A 55 -16.91 -1.01 -5.30
C GLU A 55 -15.82 -1.48 -6.26
N LYS A 56 -14.68 -0.79 -6.22
CA LYS A 56 -13.55 -1.06 -7.10
C LYS A 56 -12.27 -0.71 -6.40
N MET A 57 -11.25 -1.53 -6.61
CA MET A 57 -9.91 -1.28 -6.11
C MET A 57 -8.90 -1.80 -7.11
N GLY A 58 -7.73 -1.20 -7.15
CA GLY A 58 -6.64 -1.72 -7.95
C GLY A 58 -5.40 -0.85 -7.94
N TYR A 59 -4.35 -1.42 -8.50
CA TYR A 59 -3.11 -0.71 -8.72
C TYR A 59 -3.21 0.26 -9.89
N ILE A 60 -2.44 1.34 -9.81
CA ILE A 60 -2.29 2.28 -10.89
C ILE A 60 -0.82 2.32 -11.30
N ASN A 61 -0.58 1.95 -12.55
CA ASN A 61 0.74 2.04 -13.16
C ASN A 61 1.17 3.52 -13.27
N ARG A 62 2.45 3.80 -12.98
CA ARG A 62 3.09 5.10 -13.21
C ARG A 62 4.24 4.96 -14.21
N PRO A 63 3.95 4.86 -15.52
CA PRO A 63 4.98 4.71 -16.54
C PRO A 63 5.87 5.96 -16.67
N ASP A 64 5.42 7.10 -16.16
CA ASP A 64 6.14 8.37 -16.10
C ASP A 64 7.21 8.39 -14.99
N TYR A 65 7.17 7.46 -14.02
CA TYR A 65 8.16 7.42 -12.95
C TYR A 65 9.55 7.02 -13.47
N PRO A 66 10.63 7.45 -12.80
CA PRO A 66 11.96 6.90 -13.00
C PRO A 66 11.95 5.38 -12.91
N GLN A 67 12.77 4.69 -13.71
CA GLN A 67 12.76 3.23 -13.78
C GLN A 67 13.05 2.56 -12.43
N ASP A 68 13.92 3.18 -11.62
CA ASP A 68 14.26 2.72 -10.26
C ASP A 68 13.11 2.87 -9.25
N ALA A 69 12.07 3.65 -9.60
CA ALA A 69 10.88 3.87 -8.80
C ALA A 69 9.64 3.09 -9.32
N ARG A 70 9.77 2.31 -10.40
CA ARG A 70 8.69 1.46 -10.93
C ARG A 70 8.65 0.12 -10.19
N ASN A 71 7.46 -0.31 -9.81
CA ASN A 71 7.14 -1.55 -9.12
C ASN A 71 6.21 -2.45 -9.95
N GLY A 72 6.49 -2.57 -11.25
CA GLY A 72 5.76 -3.47 -12.14
C GLY A 72 4.27 -3.13 -12.29
N GLY A 73 3.91 -1.84 -12.25
CA GLY A 73 2.52 -1.37 -12.36
C GLY A 73 1.80 -1.20 -11.02
N ARG A 74 2.50 -1.43 -9.90
CA ARG A 74 1.99 -1.34 -8.52
C ARG A 74 2.53 -0.10 -7.79
N GLU A 75 2.74 0.99 -8.51
CA GLU A 75 3.31 2.22 -7.95
C GLU A 75 2.27 3.06 -7.21
N GLY A 76 1.01 2.99 -7.64
CA GLY A 76 -0.12 3.60 -6.96
C GLY A 76 -1.18 2.57 -6.60
N LEU A 77 -1.99 2.90 -5.61
CA LEU A 77 -3.16 2.12 -5.20
C LEU A 77 -4.35 3.08 -5.08
N ALA A 78 -5.50 2.66 -5.59
CA ALA A 78 -6.73 3.43 -5.46
C ALA A 78 -7.91 2.53 -5.11
N VAL A 79 -8.87 3.12 -4.41
CA VAL A 79 -10.13 2.50 -4.02
C VAL A 79 -11.27 3.47 -4.29
N LEU A 80 -12.35 2.95 -4.88
CA LEU A 80 -13.63 3.62 -5.02
C LEU A 80 -14.59 3.01 -4.00
N THR A 81 -15.22 3.86 -3.20
CA THR A 81 -16.06 3.43 -2.09
C THR A 81 -17.42 4.08 -2.10
N ILE A 82 -18.40 3.37 -1.54
CA ILE A 82 -19.72 3.89 -1.21
C ILE A 82 -19.83 4.03 0.30
N LYS A 83 -20.33 5.19 0.74
CA LYS A 83 -20.83 5.34 2.11
C LYS A 83 -22.20 4.67 2.21
N PRO A 84 -22.40 3.68 3.09
CA PRO A 84 -23.71 3.07 3.28
C PRO A 84 -24.75 4.14 3.62
N SER A 85 -25.93 4.03 3.02
CA SER A 85 -27.08 4.80 3.47
C SER A 85 -27.60 4.14 4.74
N ASN A 86 -27.52 4.82 5.88
CA ASN A 86 -28.24 4.37 7.07
C ASN A 86 -29.73 4.50 6.75
N SER A 87 -30.40 3.36 6.54
CA SER A 87 -31.86 3.25 6.52
C SER A 87 -32.41 3.20 7.94
#